data_AF-M5RS55-F1
#
_entry.id   AF-M5RS55-F1
#
_cell.length_a   1.000
_cell.length_b   1.000
_cell.length_c   1.000
_cell.angle_alpha   90.00
_cell.angle_beta   90.00
_cell.angle_gamma   90.00
#
_symmetry.space_group_name_H-M   'P 1'
#
loop_
_entity.id
_entity.type
_entity.pdbx_description
1 polymer ?
#
loop_
_entity_poly.entity_id
_entity_poly.type
_entity_poly.pdbx_seq_one_letter_code
_entity_poly.pdbx_strand_id
1 'polypeptide(L)'
;MDAVKEFACMTLVAIPADWIADALRSRDRPAAMPMCASLFLVQGPWQVRAIRNQMSSFDFGDDFDRQRLVDAGWQVIPETGLFVYDLDGYLLVGVDGIGYDFFDAHWRPLYEVLGLRWHLDD
;
A
#
# COMPACT_ATOMS: atom_id res chain seq x y z
N MET A 1 -10.99 15.90 -15.60
CA MET A 1 -11.47 14.67 -14.93
C MET A 1 -10.71 14.59 -13.63
N ASP A 2 -11.43 14.37 -12.54
CA ASP A 2 -10.87 14.34 -11.20
C ASP A 2 -9.85 13.22 -11.05
N ALA A 3 -8.57 13.55 -10.87
CA ALA A 3 -7.50 12.56 -10.76
C ALA A 3 -7.70 11.58 -9.58
N VAL A 4 -8.41 12.01 -8.54
CA VAL A 4 -8.89 11.16 -7.44
C VAL A 4 -10.01 10.22 -7.86
N LYS A 5 -10.96 10.65 -8.69
CA LYS A 5 -12.00 9.75 -9.22
C LYS A 5 -11.36 8.72 -10.14
N GLU A 6 -10.36 9.11 -10.92
CA GLU A 6 -9.59 8.18 -11.74
C GLU A 6 -8.80 7.19 -10.87
N PHE A 7 -8.12 7.67 -9.83
CA PHE A 7 -7.39 6.83 -8.89
C PHE A 7 -8.33 5.86 -8.15
N ALA A 8 -9.39 6.37 -7.53
CA ALA A 8 -10.33 5.58 -6.73
C ALA A 8 -11.21 4.63 -7.57
N CYS A 9 -11.68 5.04 -8.76
CA CYS A 9 -12.58 4.22 -9.58
C CYS A 9 -11.86 3.14 -10.40
N MET A 10 -10.56 3.26 -10.69
CA MET A 10 -9.86 2.31 -11.57
C MET A 10 -8.85 1.40 -10.86
N THR A 11 -8.52 1.66 -9.60
CA THR A 11 -7.21 1.19 -9.06
C THR A 11 -7.27 0.55 -7.68
N LEU A 12 -8.44 0.40 -7.07
CA LEU A 12 -8.57 -0.15 -5.71
C LEU A 12 -9.50 -1.36 -5.71
N VAL A 13 -8.99 -2.49 -6.19
CA VAL A 13 -9.65 -3.79 -5.96
C VAL A 13 -9.22 -4.27 -4.57
N ALA A 14 -10.17 -4.34 -3.65
CA ALA A 14 -9.96 -4.95 -2.34
C ALA A 14 -9.76 -6.46 -2.53
N ILE A 15 -8.59 -6.96 -2.17
CA ILE A 15 -8.26 -8.39 -2.15
C ILE A 15 -8.14 -8.83 -0.70
N PRO A 16 -8.84 -9.89 -0.27
CA PRO A 16 -8.66 -10.44 1.08
C PRO A 16 -7.19 -10.79 1.32
N ALA A 17 -6.61 -10.29 2.42
CA ALA A 17 -5.20 -10.51 2.74
C ALA A 17 -4.84 -12.01 2.82
N ASP A 18 -5.76 -12.83 3.33
CA ASP A 18 -5.58 -14.28 3.45
C ASP A 18 -5.37 -14.98 2.09
N TRP A 19 -6.02 -14.50 1.03
CA TRP A 19 -5.86 -15.08 -0.31
C TRP A 19 -4.46 -14.85 -0.85
N ILE A 20 -3.91 -13.66 -0.61
CA ILE A 20 -2.52 -13.35 -0.98
C ILE A 20 -1.55 -14.13 -0.09
N ALA A 21 -1.85 -14.27 1.20
CA ALA A 21 -1.00 -15.01 2.12
C ALA A 21 -0.88 -16.49 1.70
N ASP A 22 -1.98 -17.10 1.30
CA ASP A 22 -1.99 -18.46 0.74
C ASP A 22 -1.20 -18.55 -0.57
N ALA A 23 -1.34 -17.56 -1.45
CA ALA A 23 -0.58 -17.51 -2.70
C ALA A 23 0.93 -17.38 -2.45
N LEU A 24 1.38 -16.55 -1.50
CA LEU A 24 2.79 -16.40 -1.14
C LEU A 24 3.35 -17.67 -0.48
N ARG A 25 2.60 -18.27 0.45
CA ARG A 25 2.98 -19.55 1.10
C ARG A 25 3.17 -20.67 0.07
N SER A 26 2.27 -20.77 -0.91
CA SER A 26 2.37 -21.79 -1.97
C SER A 26 3.62 -21.67 -2.85
N ARG A 27 4.29 -20.51 -2.80
CA ARG A 27 5.51 -20.18 -3.54
C ARG A 27 6.76 -20.15 -2.65
N ASP A 28 6.67 -20.68 -1.43
CA ASP A 28 7.75 -20.67 -0.42
C ASP A 28 8.30 -19.27 -0.14
N ARG A 29 7.42 -18.25 -0.19
CA ARG A 29 7.76 -16.86 0.14
C ARG A 29 7.29 -16.52 1.56
N PRO A 30 7.98 -15.62 2.26
CA PRO A 30 7.53 -15.15 3.56
C PRO A 30 6.14 -14.50 3.42
N ALA A 31 5.23 -14.85 4.33
CA ALA A 31 3.81 -14.50 4.25
C ALA A 31 3.38 -13.49 5.34
N ALA A 32 4.31 -12.67 5.84
CA ALA A 32 3.94 -11.57 6.71
C ALA A 32 3.04 -10.60 5.92
N MET A 33 1.93 -10.17 6.53
CA MET A 33 0.91 -9.35 5.89
C MET A 33 0.58 -8.12 6.74
N PRO A 34 0.37 -6.95 6.11
CA PRO A 34 -0.17 -5.78 6.80
C PRO A 34 -1.49 -6.14 7.49
N MET A 35 -1.76 -5.58 8.68
CA MET A 35 -2.86 -5.99 9.55
C MET A 35 -4.27 -5.78 8.96
N CYS A 36 -4.42 -5.03 7.87
CA CYS A 36 -5.74 -4.77 7.28
C CYS A 36 -6.28 -6.01 6.52
N ALA A 37 -7.56 -6.32 6.74
CA ALA A 37 -8.25 -7.45 6.09
C ALA A 37 -8.28 -7.38 4.54
N SER A 38 -8.06 -6.18 3.97
CA SER A 38 -8.11 -5.92 2.53
C SER A 38 -6.83 -5.25 2.05
N LEU A 39 -6.20 -5.82 1.03
CA LEU A 39 -5.13 -5.20 0.25
C LEU A 39 -5.72 -4.51 -0.98
N PHE A 40 -5.05 -3.50 -1.50
CA PHE A 40 -5.46 -2.78 -2.70
C PHE A 40 -4.51 -3.07 -3.86
N LEU A 41 -5.05 -3.55 -4.98
CA LEU A 41 -4.25 -3.81 -6.18
C LEU A 41 -4.19 -2.59 -7.09
N VAL A 42 -3.01 -1.99 -7.22
CA VAL A 42 -2.74 -0.88 -8.13
C VAL A 42 -2.25 -1.40 -9.47
N GLN A 43 -2.98 -1.05 -10.54
CA GLN A 43 -2.70 -1.54 -11.90
C GLN A 43 -2.45 -0.44 -12.94
N GLY A 44 -2.80 0.81 -12.62
CA GLY A 44 -2.62 1.92 -13.54
C GLY A 44 -1.13 2.24 -13.75
N PRO A 45 -0.61 2.30 -15.00
CA PRO A 45 0.82 2.42 -15.25
C PRO A 45 1.48 3.66 -14.65
N TRP A 46 0.77 4.78 -14.64
CA TRP A 46 1.29 6.02 -14.05
C TRP A 46 1.27 5.98 -12.53
N GLN A 47 0.24 5.40 -11.91
CA GLN A 47 0.12 5.21 -10.46
C GLN A 47 1.22 4.27 -9.96
N VAL A 48 1.41 3.13 -10.64
CA VAL A 48 2.48 2.18 -10.33
C VAL A 48 3.83 2.87 -10.37
N ARG A 49 4.10 3.67 -11.41
CA ARG A 49 5.35 4.43 -11.52
C ARG A 49 5.49 5.47 -10.41
N ALA A 50 4.42 6.21 -10.10
CA ALA A 50 4.46 7.26 -9.10
C ALA A 50 4.68 6.70 -7.69
N ILE A 51 4.00 5.60 -7.34
CA ILE A 51 4.18 4.91 -6.05
C ILE A 51 5.58 4.30 -5.96
N ARG A 52 6.08 3.63 -7.01
CA ARG A 52 7.44 3.05 -7.01
C ARG A 52 8.53 4.09 -6.73
N ASN A 53 8.37 5.32 -7.22
CA ASN A 53 9.32 6.39 -6.97
C ASN A 53 9.37 6.85 -5.50
N GLN A 54 8.37 6.48 -4.70
CA GLN A 54 8.23 6.86 -3.29
C GLN A 54 8.51 5.68 -2.34
N MET A 55 8.60 4.47 -2.88
CA MET A 55 8.90 3.28 -2.10
C MET A 55 10.33 3.30 -1.58
N SER A 56 10.50 2.97 -0.32
CA SER A 56 11.81 2.79 0.31
C SER A 56 11.84 1.54 1.17
N SER A 57 13.04 0.98 1.34
CA SER A 57 13.28 0.01 2.41
C SER A 57 13.42 0.77 3.73
N PHE A 58 12.92 0.18 4.82
CA PHE A 58 12.94 0.77 6.14
C PHE A 58 13.42 -0.26 7.16
N ASP A 59 14.20 0.19 8.14
CA ASP A 59 14.62 -0.62 9.28
C ASP A 59 13.81 -0.18 10.49
N PHE A 60 12.94 -1.07 10.97
CA PHE A 60 12.04 -0.83 12.08
C PHE A 60 12.66 -1.25 13.43
N GLY A 61 13.89 -1.78 13.44
CA GLY A 61 14.61 -2.15 14.64
C GLY A 61 13.84 -3.13 15.51
N ASP A 62 13.48 -2.71 16.73
CA ASP A 62 12.80 -3.55 17.71
C ASP A 62 11.29 -3.73 17.46
N ASP A 63 10.70 -3.03 16.47
CA ASP A 63 9.32 -3.25 16.04
C ASP A 63 9.25 -4.49 15.13
N PHE A 64 9.24 -5.66 15.78
CA PHE A 64 9.28 -6.97 15.12
C PHE A 64 8.11 -7.21 14.15
N ASP A 65 6.92 -6.68 14.44
CA ASP A 65 5.76 -6.91 13.59
C ASP A 65 5.92 -6.21 12.23
N ARG A 66 6.39 -4.96 12.24
CA ARG A 66 6.72 -4.23 11.01
C ARG A 66 7.97 -4.76 10.33
N GLN A 67 9.00 -5.09 11.10
CA GLN A 67 10.24 -5.62 10.54
C GLN A 67 10.01 -6.91 9.75
N ARG A 68 9.11 -7.79 10.23
CA ARG A 68 8.73 -9.02 9.52
C ARG A 68 8.09 -8.76 8.15
N LEU A 69 7.41 -7.63 7.96
CA LEU A 69 6.88 -7.24 6.65
C LEU A 69 8.01 -6.88 5.70
N VAL A 70 8.96 -6.08 6.15
CA VAL A 70 10.13 -5.70 5.33
C VAL A 70 10.95 -6.93 4.97
N ASP A 71 11.20 -7.81 5.93
CA ASP A 71 11.90 -9.08 5.71
C ASP A 71 11.14 -10.01 4.75
N ALA A 72 9.82 -9.86 4.67
CA ALA A 72 8.97 -10.56 3.71
C ALA A 72 8.96 -9.96 2.30
N GLY A 73 9.66 -8.84 2.09
CA GLY A 73 9.77 -8.15 0.80
C GLY A 73 8.78 -7.01 0.62
N TRP A 74 8.08 -6.58 1.68
CA TRP A 74 7.32 -5.35 1.63
C TRP A 74 8.25 -4.13 1.72
N GLN A 75 7.89 -3.08 1.01
CA GLN A 75 8.51 -1.76 1.11
C GLN A 75 7.53 -0.80 1.74
N VAL A 76 7.98 0.38 2.15
CA VAL A 76 7.11 1.40 2.73
C VAL A 76 7.07 2.62 1.84
N ILE A 77 5.97 3.36 1.92
CA ILE A 77 5.97 4.76 1.51
C ILE A 77 6.08 5.57 2.81
N PRO A 78 7.23 6.21 3.08
CA PRO A 78 7.44 6.96 4.32
C PRO A 78 6.31 7.96 4.58
N GLU A 79 6.01 8.20 5.86
CA GLU A 79 4.99 9.17 6.32
C GLU A 79 3.53 8.83 5.97
N THR A 80 3.28 7.83 5.13
CA THR A 80 1.92 7.41 4.76
C THR A 80 1.39 6.21 5.53
N GLY A 81 2.23 5.46 6.25
CA GLY A 81 1.82 4.20 6.91
C GLY A 81 1.42 3.08 5.94
N LEU A 82 1.78 3.21 4.66
CA LEU A 82 1.47 2.22 3.62
C LEU A 82 2.64 1.28 3.41
N PHE A 83 2.33 -0.01 3.36
CA PHE A 83 3.22 -1.07 2.92
C PHE A 83 2.87 -1.44 1.48
N VAL A 84 3.89 -1.60 0.65
CA VAL A 84 3.76 -1.89 -0.77
C VAL A 84 4.56 -3.12 -1.14
N TYR A 85 3.94 -4.06 -1.83
CA TYR A 85 4.57 -5.24 -2.39
C TYR A 85 4.58 -5.15 -3.92
N ASP A 86 5.74 -5.30 -4.55
CA ASP A 86 5.87 -5.25 -6.00
C ASP A 86 5.54 -6.63 -6.62
N LEU A 87 4.57 -6.62 -7.54
CA LEU A 87 4.11 -7.79 -8.30
C LEU A 87 4.24 -7.52 -9.80
N ASP A 88 5.47 -7.62 -10.33
CA ASP A 88 5.81 -7.61 -11.77
C ASP A 88 4.86 -6.79 -12.66
N GLY A 89 4.82 -5.48 -12.40
CA GLY A 89 4.00 -4.52 -13.15
C GLY A 89 2.74 -4.04 -12.42
N TYR A 90 2.43 -4.66 -11.29
CA TYR A 90 1.35 -4.28 -10.37
C TYR A 90 1.92 -4.01 -8.97
N LEU A 91 1.17 -3.31 -8.13
CA LEU A 91 1.52 -3.14 -6.72
C LEU A 91 0.36 -3.62 -5.84
N LEU A 92 0.66 -4.35 -4.78
CA LEU A 92 -0.26 -4.53 -3.66
C LEU A 92 0.05 -3.47 -2.61
N VAL A 93 -0.96 -2.73 -2.20
CA VAL A 93 -0.87 -1.74 -1.13
C VAL A 93 -1.66 -2.26 0.06
N GLY A 94 -0.99 -2.45 1.18
CA GLY A 94 -1.61 -2.74 2.46
C GLY A 94 -1.35 -1.61 3.44
N VAL A 95 -2.20 -1.50 4.46
CA VAL A 95 -2.08 -0.46 5.47
C VAL A 95 -1.70 -1.09 6.78
N ASP A 96 -0.73 -0.46 7.44
CA ASP A 96 -0.39 -0.79 8.80
C ASP A 96 -1.26 0.03 9.77
N GLY A 97 -2.42 -0.54 10.10
CA GLY A 97 -3.46 0.16 10.85
C GLY A 97 -3.51 -0.23 12.33
N ILE A 98 -3.56 0.77 13.22
CA ILE A 98 -4.23 0.66 14.53
C ILE A 98 -5.10 1.90 14.78
N GLY A 99 -6.42 1.75 14.66
CA GLY A 99 -7.39 2.51 15.47
C GLY A 99 -7.63 4.00 15.20
N TYR A 100 -7.39 4.53 14.00
CA TYR A 100 -7.65 5.95 13.65
C TYR A 100 -8.36 6.13 12.30
N ASP A 101 -8.75 7.37 11.98
CA ASP A 101 -9.37 7.73 10.70
C ASP A 101 -8.41 7.48 9.54
N PHE A 102 -8.76 6.47 8.75
CA PHE A 102 -8.01 5.94 7.63
C PHE A 102 -7.81 6.96 6.50
N PHE A 103 -8.77 7.88 6.34
CA PHE A 103 -8.73 8.85 5.25
C PHE A 103 -7.65 9.89 5.49
N ASP A 104 -7.70 10.57 6.63
CA ASP A 104 -6.78 11.67 6.93
C ASP A 104 -5.36 11.18 7.20
N ALA A 105 -5.20 9.97 7.73
CA ALA A 105 -3.89 9.47 8.14
C ALA A 105 -3.11 8.73 7.04
N HIS A 106 -3.78 8.27 5.98
CA HIS A 106 -3.12 7.48 4.93
C HIS A 106 -3.44 7.95 3.51
N TRP A 107 -4.73 8.12 3.20
CA TRP A 107 -5.13 8.51 1.86
C TRP A 107 -4.75 9.95 1.55
N ARG A 108 -5.03 10.90 2.44
CA ARG A 108 -4.65 12.30 2.21
C ARG A 108 -3.13 12.46 2.01
N PRO A 109 -2.24 11.92 2.86
CA PRO A 109 -0.79 11.95 2.62
C PRO A 109 -0.37 11.32 1.30
N LEU A 110 -0.92 10.15 0.93
CA LEU A 110 -0.61 9.51 -0.35
C LEU A 110 -0.98 10.42 -1.54
N TYR A 111 -2.15 11.06 -1.49
CA TYR A 111 -2.59 11.96 -2.53
C TYR A 111 -1.68 13.19 -2.67
N GLU A 112 -1.27 13.77 -1.55
CA GLU A 112 -0.31 14.89 -1.52
C GLU A 112 1.03 14.52 -2.15
N VAL A 113 1.59 13.35 -1.79
CA VAL A 113 2.84 12.83 -2.36
C VAL A 113 2.72 12.57 -3.87
N LEU A 114 1.53 12.19 -4.34
CA LEU A 114 1.22 12.00 -5.76
C LEU A 114 0.89 13.31 -6.49
N GLY A 115 0.89 14.46 -5.81
CA GLY A 115 0.51 15.76 -6.38
C GLY A 115 -0.98 15.87 -6.72
N LEU A 116 -1.81 15.04 -6.11
CA LEU A 116 -3.25 14.99 -6.30
C LEU A 116 -3.95 15.79 -5.20
N ARG A 117 -5.06 16.46 -5.56
CA ARG A 117 -5.93 17.15 -4.59
C ARG A 117 -7.22 16.38 -4.41
N TRP A 118 -7.69 16.27 -3.17
CA TRP A 118 -8.99 15.67 -2.86
C TRP A 118 -10.15 16.63 -3.19
N HIS A 119 -11.33 16.10 -3.50
CA HIS A 119 -12.50 16.85 -4.03
C HIS A 119 -13.20 17.79 -3.06
N LEU A 120 -12.68 17.95 -1.84
CA LEU A 120 -13.37 18.68 -0.77
C LEU A 120 -12.72 20.02 -0.41
N ASP A 121 -11.61 20.37 -1.06
CA ASP A 121 -10.96 21.65 -0.86
C ASP A 121 -11.32 22.57 -2.04
N ASP A 122 -12.31 23.44 -1.84
CA ASP A 122 -12.63 24.60 -2.70
C ASP A 122 -11.48 25.62 -2.71
#